data_AF-A0A950WY90-F1
#
_entry.id   AF-A0A950WY90-F1
#
_cell.length_a   1.000
_cell.length_b   1.000
_cell.length_c   1.000
_cell.angle_alpha   90.00
_cell.angle_beta   90.00
_cell.angle_gamma   90.00
#
_symmetry.space_group_name_H-M   'P 1'
#
loop_
_entity.id
_entity.type
_entity.pdbx_description
1 polymer ?
#
loop_
_entity_poly.entity_id
_entity_poly.type
_entity_poly.pdbx_seq_one_letter_code
_entity_poly.pdbx_strand_id
1 'polypeptide(L)'
;MRRGWGLIAALALAAAVTAACGNSKSKSNTTTTVRSTSTTVAALSVTVTPSSGGVGSVFTFKVQGFESGEHLHFEVVFPNNSHTFVGQSHPVNADGTYAAPYNSTKGNPTGTYTVKAIGDQGSTAEGTFELTSGAPSSGGGGTTESTSTTVASSDQTLPGD
;
A
#
# COMPACT_ATOMS: atom_id res chain seq x y z
N MET A 1 29.72 -4.00 21.76
CA MET A 1 29.31 -3.41 23.05
C MET A 1 28.63 -2.07 22.81
N ARG A 2 27.57 -1.82 23.57
CA ARG A 2 26.62 -0.70 23.54
C ARG A 2 27.32 0.65 23.71
N ARG A 3 26.95 1.66 22.92
CA ARG A 3 27.30 3.08 23.14
C ARG A 3 26.00 3.86 22.94
N GLY A 4 25.45 4.61 23.89
CA GLY A 4 25.98 5.19 25.10
C GLY A 4 25.30 6.55 25.23
N TRP A 5 24.25 6.58 26.04
CA TRP A 5 23.38 7.72 26.34
C TRP A 5 24.18 8.93 26.86
N GLY A 6 23.95 10.12 26.30
CA GLY A 6 24.37 11.40 26.88
C GLY A 6 23.15 12.28 27.14
N LEU A 7 22.68 12.29 28.39
CA LEU A 7 21.68 13.23 28.91
C LEU A 7 22.41 14.45 29.48
N ILE A 8 22.11 15.66 28.99
CA ILE A 8 22.45 16.90 29.69
C ILE A 8 21.32 17.92 29.49
N ALA A 9 20.93 18.55 30.62
CA ALA A 9 20.32 19.88 30.80
C ALA A 9 19.10 19.77 31.75
N ALA A 10 19.28 19.91 33.07
CA ALA A 10 19.58 21.10 33.86
C ALA A 10 18.33 21.93 34.23
N LEU A 11 18.27 22.18 35.53
CA LEU A 11 17.23 22.72 36.41
C LEU A 11 17.05 24.25 36.31
N ALA A 12 15.81 24.75 36.46
CA ALA A 12 15.40 25.97 37.21
C ALA A 12 13.87 26.16 36.97
N LEU A 13 12.92 25.98 37.90
CA LEU A 13 12.60 26.46 39.26
C LEU A 13 11.97 27.88 39.34
N ALA A 14 10.71 27.90 39.85
CA ALA A 14 9.91 28.99 40.46
C ALA A 14 9.04 29.89 39.52
N ALA A 15 7.79 30.30 39.81
CA ALA A 15 6.80 29.97 40.85
C ALA A 15 5.37 30.52 40.50
N ALA A 16 4.34 29.71 40.81
CA ALA A 16 2.96 29.98 41.30
C ALA A 16 2.02 31.08 40.72
N VAL A 17 0.88 30.65 40.12
CA VAL A 17 -0.50 31.01 40.55
C VAL A 17 -1.57 30.04 39.99
N THR A 18 -2.57 29.74 40.82
CA THR A 18 -3.61 28.70 40.76
C THR A 18 -4.86 29.06 39.94
N ALA A 19 -5.39 28.12 39.14
CA ALA A 19 -6.84 27.96 38.88
C ALA A 19 -7.16 26.59 38.23
N ALA A 20 -8.36 26.10 38.51
CA ALA A 20 -8.90 24.75 38.38
C ALA A 20 -9.06 24.16 36.95
N CYS A 21 -9.29 22.83 36.97
CA CYS A 21 -9.89 21.93 35.97
C CYS A 21 -8.97 21.23 34.95
N GLY A 22 -9.05 19.89 34.93
CA GLY A 22 -8.95 19.13 33.68
C GLY A 22 -7.76 18.19 33.52
N ASN A 23 -7.95 16.94 33.93
CA ASN A 23 -7.16 15.77 33.57
C ASN A 23 -7.11 15.56 32.04
N SER A 24 -5.95 15.70 31.36
CA SER A 24 -5.68 15.15 30.00
C SER A 24 -4.21 15.31 29.55
N LYS A 25 -3.43 14.25 29.71
CA LYS A 25 -2.53 13.62 28.73
C LYS A 25 -2.37 14.32 27.36
N SER A 26 -1.27 15.04 27.13
CA SER A 26 -0.36 14.92 25.94
C SER A 26 0.54 16.15 25.79
N LYS A 27 1.78 15.89 25.36
CA LYS A 27 2.85 16.86 25.14
C LYS A 27 2.53 17.75 23.93
N SER A 28 2.47 19.07 24.12
CA SER A 28 2.60 20.05 23.05
C SER A 28 4.08 20.26 22.72
N ASN A 29 4.43 20.24 21.43
CA ASN A 29 5.71 20.74 20.95
C ASN A 29 5.45 21.97 20.06
N THR A 30 5.96 23.12 20.53
CA THR A 30 6.43 24.30 19.79
C THR A 30 5.60 24.82 18.61
N THR A 31 4.85 25.89 18.91
CA THR A 31 4.17 26.79 17.99
C THR A 31 5.18 27.64 17.21
N THR A 32 5.49 27.24 15.99
CA THR A 32 5.87 28.17 14.92
C THR A 32 4.58 28.58 14.22
N THR A 33 4.23 29.87 14.30
CA THR A 33 3.14 30.44 13.50
C THR A 33 3.54 30.37 12.03
N VAL A 34 3.09 29.33 11.33
CA VAL A 34 2.93 29.34 9.88
C VAL A 34 1.46 29.07 9.58
N ARG A 35 0.84 30.05 8.92
CA ARG A 35 -0.46 30.02 8.26
C ARG A 35 -0.98 28.59 8.03
N SER A 36 -2.01 28.19 8.77
CA SER A 36 -2.75 26.96 8.49
C SER A 36 -3.46 27.08 7.15
N THR A 37 -2.77 26.73 6.08
CA THR A 37 -3.44 26.16 4.92
C THR A 37 -3.93 24.79 5.37
N SER A 38 -5.20 24.69 5.76
CA SER A 38 -5.93 23.42 5.75
C SER A 38 -6.07 22.97 4.30
N THR A 39 -4.95 22.59 3.69
CA THR A 39 -4.94 21.80 2.48
C THR A 39 -5.57 20.48 2.90
N THR A 40 -6.76 20.18 2.38
CA THR A 40 -7.31 18.83 2.40
C THR A 40 -6.22 17.93 1.83
N VAL A 41 -5.43 17.32 2.71
CA VAL A 41 -4.43 16.33 2.32
C VAL A 41 -5.23 15.22 1.69
N ALA A 42 -5.20 15.14 0.36
CA ALA A 42 -5.77 14.01 -0.35
C ALA A 42 -5.16 12.76 0.29
N ALA A 43 -6.00 11.83 0.75
CA ALA A 43 -5.51 10.62 1.38
C ALA A 43 -4.67 9.85 0.34
N LEU A 44 -3.36 9.79 0.58
CA LEU A 44 -2.43 9.02 -0.24
C LEU A 44 -2.90 7.57 -0.24
N SER A 45 -3.08 6.99 -1.42
CA SER A 45 -3.53 5.61 -1.56
C SER A 45 -2.73 4.90 -2.62
N VAL A 46 -2.51 3.61 -2.41
CA VAL A 46 -1.98 2.70 -3.42
C VAL A 46 -2.95 1.53 -3.58
N THR A 47 -3.34 1.27 -4.81
CA THR A 47 -4.25 0.19 -5.20
C THR A 47 -3.47 -0.78 -6.06
N VAL A 48 -3.54 -2.07 -5.73
CA VAL A 48 -2.93 -3.13 -6.52
C VAL A 48 -4.04 -3.87 -7.27
N THR A 49 -3.88 -4.03 -8.59
CA THR A 49 -4.86 -4.74 -9.42
C THR A 49 -4.17 -5.73 -10.36
N PRO A 50 -4.52 -7.02 -10.32
CA PRO A 50 -5.45 -7.67 -9.38
C PRO A 50 -4.91 -7.68 -7.93
N SER A 51 -5.76 -7.85 -6.91
CA SER A 51 -5.29 -7.99 -5.52
C SER A 51 -4.72 -9.37 -5.21
N SER A 52 -4.97 -10.36 -6.07
CA SER A 52 -4.38 -11.69 -6.00
C SER A 52 -4.09 -12.24 -7.40
N GLY A 53 -3.04 -13.05 -7.52
CA GLY A 53 -2.63 -13.61 -8.80
C GLY A 53 -1.71 -14.82 -8.64
N GLY A 54 -1.57 -15.56 -9.73
CA GLY A 54 -0.65 -16.68 -9.81
C GLY A 54 0.78 -16.22 -10.06
N VAL A 55 1.75 -17.09 -9.83
CA VAL A 55 3.13 -16.81 -10.23
C VAL A 55 3.21 -16.64 -11.76
N GLY A 56 3.77 -15.52 -12.22
CA GLY A 56 3.74 -15.11 -13.63
C GLY A 56 2.65 -14.09 -13.95
N SER A 57 1.78 -13.73 -12.99
CA SER A 57 0.83 -12.62 -13.13
C SER A 57 1.53 -11.28 -13.14
N VAL A 58 0.93 -10.33 -13.86
CA VAL A 58 1.28 -8.90 -13.83
C VAL A 58 0.31 -8.19 -12.88
N PHE A 59 0.88 -7.50 -11.90
CA PHE A 59 0.16 -6.67 -10.93
C PHE A 59 0.38 -5.20 -11.28
N THR A 60 -0.67 -4.40 -11.33
CA THR A 60 -0.55 -2.95 -11.56
C THR A 60 -0.66 -2.22 -10.23
N PHE A 61 0.38 -1.46 -9.87
CA PHE A 61 0.40 -0.60 -8.70
C PHE A 61 -0.02 0.80 -9.12
N LYS A 62 -1.22 1.22 -8.70
CA LYS A 62 -1.75 2.56 -8.97
C LYS A 62 -1.72 3.39 -7.70
N VAL A 63 -1.04 4.53 -7.72
CA VAL A 63 -1.03 5.50 -6.62
C VAL A 63 -1.90 6.71 -6.95
N GLN A 64 -2.48 7.32 -5.92
CA GLN A 64 -3.27 8.55 -6.03
C GLN A 64 -3.05 9.46 -4.81
N GLY A 65 -3.13 10.77 -5.05
CA GLY A 65 -3.03 11.81 -4.01
C GLY A 65 -1.63 12.35 -3.77
N PHE A 66 -0.64 11.94 -4.58
CA PHE A 66 0.74 12.42 -4.50
C PHE A 66 0.89 13.81 -5.14
N GLU A 67 1.94 14.55 -4.79
CA GLU A 67 2.18 15.85 -5.42
C GLU A 67 2.66 15.69 -6.86
N SER A 68 2.15 16.54 -7.76
CA SER A 68 2.57 16.58 -9.16
C SER A 68 4.06 16.86 -9.27
N GLY A 69 4.81 16.01 -9.97
CA GLY A 69 6.25 16.17 -10.16
C GLY A 69 7.12 15.72 -8.98
N GLU A 70 6.52 15.22 -7.89
CA GLU A 70 7.25 14.47 -6.86
C GLU A 70 7.78 13.16 -7.46
N HIS A 71 8.95 12.72 -7.01
CA HIS A 71 9.57 11.47 -7.42
C HIS A 71 9.18 10.38 -6.42
N LEU A 72 8.47 9.36 -6.90
CA LEU A 72 8.06 8.22 -6.10
C LEU A 72 8.81 6.96 -6.51
N HIS A 73 9.12 6.08 -5.56
CA HIS A 73 9.56 4.71 -5.83
C HIS A 73 8.67 3.72 -5.08
N PHE A 74 8.60 2.50 -5.61
CA PHE A 74 7.85 1.42 -4.99
C PHE A 74 8.78 0.46 -4.26
N GLU A 75 8.48 0.16 -3.01
CA GLU A 75 9.12 -0.91 -2.24
C GLU A 75 8.14 -2.07 -2.10
N VAL A 76 8.55 -3.25 -2.57
CA VAL A 76 7.76 -4.48 -2.47
C VAL A 76 8.42 -5.38 -1.42
N VAL A 77 7.78 -5.48 -0.26
CA VAL A 77 8.21 -6.33 0.85
C VAL A 77 7.64 -7.73 0.64
N PHE A 78 8.54 -8.71 0.58
CA PHE A 78 8.21 -10.12 0.39
C PHE A 78 7.56 -10.69 1.66
N PRO A 79 6.83 -11.81 1.55
CA PRO A 79 6.23 -12.47 2.70
C PRO A 79 7.29 -12.77 3.77
N ASN A 80 6.89 -12.60 5.03
CA ASN A 80 7.74 -12.73 6.23
C ASN A 80 8.94 -11.77 6.28
N ASN A 81 8.88 -10.64 5.58
CA ASN A 81 9.98 -9.67 5.49
C ASN A 81 11.30 -10.32 5.02
N SER A 82 11.20 -11.40 4.25
CA SER A 82 12.36 -12.18 3.78
C SER A 82 13.26 -11.39 2.84
N HIS A 83 12.68 -10.45 2.09
CA HIS A 83 13.35 -9.60 1.12
C HIS A 83 12.52 -8.34 0.87
N THR A 84 13.17 -7.25 0.45
CA THR A 84 12.50 -6.03 -0.02
C THR A 84 13.07 -5.67 -1.38
N PHE A 85 12.20 -5.64 -2.39
CA PHE A 85 12.56 -5.14 -3.70
C PHE A 85 12.29 -3.64 -3.76
N VAL A 86 13.30 -2.85 -4.17
CA VAL A 86 13.16 -1.40 -4.37
C VAL A 86 13.11 -1.13 -5.87
N GLY A 87 11.98 -0.61 -6.32
CA GLY A 87 11.75 -0.21 -7.71
C GLY A 87 12.47 1.08 -8.09
N GLN A 88 12.41 1.41 -9.38
CA GLN A 88 12.94 2.68 -9.87
C GLN A 88 12.09 3.86 -9.38
N SER A 89 12.72 5.02 -9.29
CA SER A 89 12.04 6.27 -8.98
C SER A 89 11.44 6.87 -10.25
N HIS A 90 10.20 7.35 -10.16
CA HIS A 90 9.44 7.90 -11.27
C HIS A 90 8.69 9.17 -10.84
N PRO A 91 8.62 10.20 -11.71
CA PRO A 91 7.84 11.39 -11.43
C PRO A 91 6.34 11.07 -11.46
N VAL A 92 5.60 11.56 -10.45
CA VAL A 92 4.15 11.52 -10.40
C VAL A 92 3.58 12.39 -11.52
N ASN A 93 2.50 11.93 -12.16
CA ASN A 93 1.82 12.72 -13.19
C ASN A 93 1.23 14.02 -12.62
N ALA A 94 0.88 14.97 -13.49
CA ALA A 94 0.26 16.24 -13.09
C ALA A 94 -1.03 16.06 -12.27
N ASP A 95 -1.72 14.93 -12.47
CA ASP A 95 -2.96 14.56 -11.78
C ASP A 95 -2.73 13.96 -10.39
N GLY A 96 -1.48 13.88 -9.92
CA GLY A 96 -1.14 13.29 -8.61
C GLY A 96 -1.28 11.76 -8.57
N THR A 97 -1.22 11.13 -9.75
CA THR A 97 -1.36 9.67 -9.92
C THR A 97 -0.18 9.09 -10.67
N TYR A 98 0.08 7.80 -10.46
CA TYR A 98 1.06 7.05 -11.24
C TYR A 98 0.69 5.57 -11.23
N ALA A 99 1.02 4.85 -12.29
CA ALA A 99 0.77 3.42 -12.41
C ALA A 99 2.02 2.70 -12.90
N ALA A 100 2.44 1.67 -12.17
CA ALA A 100 3.58 0.84 -12.54
C ALA A 100 3.18 -0.65 -12.61
N PRO A 101 3.56 -1.38 -13.68
CA PRO A 101 3.40 -2.81 -13.72
C PRO A 101 4.50 -3.52 -12.90
N TYR A 102 4.11 -4.59 -12.22
CA TYR A 102 4.98 -5.48 -11.48
C TYR A 102 4.78 -6.91 -11.97
N ASN A 103 5.85 -7.49 -12.52
CA ASN A 103 5.82 -8.83 -13.07
C ASN A 103 6.30 -9.82 -12.01
N SER A 104 5.39 -10.68 -11.54
CA SER A 104 5.79 -11.80 -10.69
C SER A 104 6.53 -12.85 -11.50
N THR A 105 7.59 -13.41 -10.93
CA THR A 105 8.46 -14.41 -11.58
C THR A 105 8.44 -15.72 -10.80
N LYS A 106 8.81 -16.84 -11.46
CA LYS A 106 8.85 -18.17 -10.83
C LYS A 106 9.73 -18.26 -9.58
N GLY A 107 10.69 -17.34 -9.41
CA GLY A 107 11.55 -17.25 -8.24
C GLY A 107 10.92 -16.52 -7.04
N ASN A 108 9.73 -15.93 -7.18
CA ASN A 108 9.08 -15.21 -6.08
C ASN A 108 8.29 -16.18 -5.17
N PRO A 109 8.51 -16.15 -3.85
CA PRO A 109 7.78 -17.00 -2.91
C PRO A 109 6.29 -16.65 -2.89
N THR A 110 5.42 -17.63 -2.74
CA THR A 110 3.98 -17.39 -2.59
C THR A 110 3.68 -16.80 -1.21
N GLY A 111 2.66 -15.94 -1.12
CA GLY A 111 2.22 -15.32 0.13
C GLY A 111 1.73 -13.89 -0.07
N THR A 112 1.53 -13.19 1.05
CA THR A 112 1.13 -11.78 1.06
C THR A 112 2.35 -10.88 0.90
N TYR A 113 2.28 -9.99 -0.09
CA TYR A 113 3.26 -8.96 -0.37
C TYR A 113 2.71 -7.60 0.08
N THR A 114 3.59 -6.77 0.64
CA THR A 114 3.27 -5.38 0.98
C THR A 114 3.97 -4.45 0.01
N VAL A 115 3.20 -3.61 -0.67
CA VAL A 115 3.69 -2.57 -1.57
C VAL A 115 3.62 -1.24 -0.84
N LYS A 116 4.77 -0.57 -0.74
CA LYS A 116 4.90 0.77 -0.20
C LYS A 116 5.26 1.71 -1.35
N ALA A 117 4.52 2.78 -1.51
CA ALA A 117 4.91 3.91 -2.35
C ALA A 117 5.53 4.96 -1.45
N ILE A 118 6.76 5.36 -1.73
CA ILE A 118 7.48 6.39 -0.99
C ILE A 118 7.84 7.50 -1.98
N GLY A 119 7.42 8.72 -1.66
CA GLY A 119 7.77 9.92 -2.40
C GLY A 119 8.86 10.73 -1.70
N ASP A 120 9.62 11.52 -2.47
CA ASP A 120 10.74 12.32 -1.97
C ASP A 120 10.31 13.49 -1.05
N GLN A 121 9.04 13.89 -1.08
CA GLN A 121 8.47 14.94 -0.21
C GLN A 121 7.92 14.36 1.11
N GLY A 122 8.12 13.06 1.37
CA GLY A 122 7.62 12.38 2.57
C GLY A 122 6.22 11.78 2.41
N SER A 123 5.65 11.82 1.21
CA SER A 123 4.41 11.14 0.86
C SER A 123 4.59 9.62 0.95
N THR A 124 3.76 8.92 1.72
CA THR A 124 3.79 7.46 1.80
C THR A 124 2.41 6.83 1.69
N ALA A 125 2.30 5.75 0.93
CA ALA A 125 1.08 4.95 0.82
C ALA A 125 1.42 3.45 0.87
N GLU A 126 0.53 2.63 1.42
CA GLU A 126 0.74 1.19 1.54
C GLU A 126 -0.45 0.41 1.00
N GLY A 127 -0.17 -0.74 0.38
CA GLY A 127 -1.17 -1.67 -0.15
C GLY A 127 -0.63 -3.08 -0.10
N THR A 128 -1.49 -4.06 -0.31
CA THR A 128 -1.11 -5.47 -0.26
C THR A 128 -1.67 -6.23 -1.44
N PHE A 129 -0.97 -7.28 -1.84
CA PHE A 129 -1.48 -8.25 -2.81
C PHE A 129 -1.02 -9.66 -2.44
N GLU A 130 -1.73 -10.66 -2.93
CA GLU A 130 -1.44 -12.07 -2.68
C GLU A 130 -0.89 -12.76 -3.93
N LEU A 131 0.28 -13.38 -3.79
CA LEU A 131 0.86 -14.24 -4.81
C LEU A 131 0.59 -15.70 -4.47
N THR A 132 -0.13 -16.39 -5.34
CA THR A 132 -0.51 -17.80 -5.19
C THR A 132 0.31 -18.66 -6.17
N SER A 133 0.48 -19.95 -5.87
CA SER A 133 1.19 -20.91 -6.75
C SER A 133 0.38 -21.32 -7.99
N GLY A 134 -0.84 -20.79 -8.17
CA GLY A 134 -1.74 -21.10 -9.27
C GLY A 134 -1.37 -20.43 -10.59
N ALA A 135 -2.12 -20.74 -11.65
CA ALA A 135 -2.01 -20.06 -12.95
C ALA A 135 -2.23 -18.54 -12.78
N PRO A 136 -1.63 -17.70 -13.64
CA PRO A 136 -1.80 -16.26 -13.56
C PRO A 136 -3.30 -15.92 -13.65
N SER A 137 -3.85 -15.34 -12.58
CA SER A 137 -5.22 -14.90 -12.55
C SER A 137 -5.32 -13.67 -13.45
N SER A 138 -5.67 -13.89 -14.72
CA SER A 138 -6.03 -12.83 -15.65
C SER A 138 -7.28 -12.16 -15.08
N GLY A 139 -7.15 -10.95 -14.54
CA GLY A 139 -8.18 -10.26 -13.75
C GLY A 139 -9.59 -10.39 -14.33
N GLY A 140 -10.33 -11.38 -13.84
CA GLY A 140 -11.77 -11.52 -14.02
C GLY A 140 -12.42 -11.03 -12.74
N GLY A 141 -13.20 -9.95 -12.83
CA GLY A 141 -13.98 -9.43 -11.72
C GLY A 141 -14.85 -10.51 -11.09
N GLY A 142 -15.13 -10.36 -9.79
CA GLY A 142 -16.08 -11.23 -9.12
C GLY A 142 -17.40 -11.27 -9.88
N THR A 143 -17.81 -12.46 -10.28
CA THR A 143 -19.22 -12.83 -10.30
C THR A 143 -19.26 -14.27 -9.78
N THR A 144 -19.87 -14.42 -8.62
CA THR A 144 -20.44 -15.69 -8.20
C THR A 144 -21.47 -16.14 -9.23
N GLU A 145 -21.07 -16.99 -10.15
CA GLU A 145 -21.98 -17.92 -10.85
C GLU A 145 -21.39 -19.31 -10.58
N SER A 146 -21.80 -19.96 -9.49
CA SER A 146 -22.90 -20.93 -9.50
C SER A 146 -22.90 -21.74 -10.79
N THR A 147 -22.32 -22.94 -10.67
CA THR A 147 -22.76 -24.18 -11.31
C THR A 147 -23.61 -24.02 -12.57
N SER A 148 -23.02 -24.31 -13.72
CA SER A 148 -23.73 -25.07 -14.74
C SER A 148 -22.76 -26.05 -15.35
N THR A 149 -22.59 -27.17 -14.65
CA THR A 149 -22.29 -28.45 -15.29
C THR A 149 -23.30 -28.61 -16.42
N THR A 150 -22.86 -28.47 -17.66
CA THR A 150 -23.63 -28.95 -18.81
C THR A 150 -23.74 -30.45 -18.67
N VAL A 151 -24.82 -30.90 -18.05
CA VAL A 151 -25.31 -32.28 -18.15
C VAL A 151 -25.80 -32.48 -19.58
N ALA A 152 -24.88 -32.81 -20.48
CA ALA A 152 -25.27 -33.40 -21.76
C ALA A 152 -25.58 -34.90 -21.52
N SER A 153 -26.74 -35.16 -20.95
CA SER A 153 -27.41 -36.47 -20.97
C SER A 153 -28.81 -36.27 -21.55
N SER A 154 -28.99 -36.72 -22.79
CA SER A 154 -30.25 -37.08 -23.49
C SER A 154 -29.79 -37.59 -24.87
N ASP A 155 -29.64 -38.89 -25.11
CA ASP A 155 -30.70 -39.83 -25.51
C ASP A 155 -31.72 -39.20 -26.49
N GLN A 156 -31.71 -39.72 -27.73
CA GLN A 156 -32.71 -39.67 -28.83
C GLN A 156 -32.05 -39.33 -30.17
N THR A 157 -32.39 -39.85 -31.35
CA THR A 157 -33.17 -41.01 -31.87
C THR A 157 -32.82 -40.97 -33.37
N LEU A 158 -32.47 -42.10 -33.99
CA LEU A 158 -32.30 -42.21 -35.45
C LEU A 158 -33.66 -42.17 -36.15
N PRO A 159 -33.94 -41.25 -37.08
CA PRO A 159 -34.87 -41.51 -38.17
C PRO A 159 -34.10 -42.08 -39.37
N GLY A 160 -34.67 -43.13 -39.97
CA GLY A 160 -34.01 -43.92 -41.01
C GLY A 160 -33.86 -43.24 -42.37
N ASP A 161 -33.01 -43.86 -43.17
CA ASP A 161 -33.26 -44.25 -44.56
C ASP A 161 -32.66 -45.65 -44.77
#